data_AF-A0A1G1AL28-F1
#
_entry.id   AF-A0A1G1AL28-F1
#
_cell.length_a   1.000
_cell.length_b   1.000
_cell.length_c   1.000
_cell.angle_alpha   90.00
_cell.angle_beta   90.00
_cell.angle_gamma   90.00
#
_symmetry.space_group_name_H-M   'P 1'
#
loop_
_entity.id
_entity.type
_entity.pdbx_description
1 polymer ?
#
loop_
_entity_poly.entity_id
_entity_poly.type
_entity_poly.pdbx_seq_one_letter_code
_entity_poly.pdbx_strand_id
1 'polypeptide(L)'
;MKQPLCILFFFMWTTFLFAWGSGHDDHVRFVFKYMPEDIASFWNDGQKDKIIKVWSHFPDGSAFSEEESALIGQEDMAYLKNVTPGRYPFHSSSGKAAAFFMLAKSFRDKNPEKAALFMGALMHSMADASAFNHGALIHYLTYTKYKNVKVPGFELLDLSCVGKYPEISAEACKMLEGFRPLRDDVKFDDVVINIMLSGVRDCKFMAAHENRVVEIGEDGKPTAAAKRIVAKTLAYETEAGVNAVCAAWRIAHSNYPLDMSKCEIFFSKSSREQRPLDNKYKEEKEKFLTARNPADDGIFEGLFTDKVKYPAVGFIAEATYEMNEAWLGFGAKYMISTIARGYKKAGHDVKMISFGDLLQAAPDPKQMPIIVIYMKSGGGMNPKIQEPMTKFVRNGGKVIFLGGSKDGGLTGMEKHFTHRPNKEIPLSREWGEANGDVIGDMKVELVGPFEKIYRKAMLSFNDNPNFIGWNKPVCDVEIKLESADILPLAYLHVKEQKYCIAAAMKGDNGRYKSIWLPQYLFMPFLYSDETGQKNWSLPEQDTLGKVLFTECVALLLK
;
A
#
# COMPACT_ATOMS: atom_id res chain seq x y z
N MET A 1 47.41 -0.12 4.46
CA MET A 1 46.55 -1.31 4.63
C MET A 1 45.47 -1.00 5.66
N LYS A 2 44.25 -1.49 5.42
CA LYS A 2 42.98 -1.30 6.17
C LYS A 2 42.07 -0.18 5.64
N GLN A 3 41.29 -0.51 4.61
CA GLN A 3 39.83 -0.36 4.64
C GLN A 3 39.21 -1.11 3.44
N PRO A 4 38.70 -2.33 3.67
CA PRO A 4 37.49 -2.77 3.00
C PRO A 4 36.56 -3.40 4.04
N LEU A 5 35.77 -2.58 4.75
CA LEU A 5 34.71 -3.10 5.62
C LEU A 5 33.42 -2.25 5.55
N CYS A 6 33.47 -1.02 5.01
CA CYS A 6 32.31 -0.15 4.92
C CYS A 6 31.37 -0.45 3.73
N ILE A 7 31.81 -1.22 2.73
CA ILE A 7 30.97 -1.54 1.54
C ILE A 7 30.01 -2.71 1.83
N LEU A 8 30.36 -3.61 2.75
CA LEU A 8 29.48 -4.74 3.12
C LEU A 8 28.29 -4.32 4.01
N PHE A 9 28.44 -3.27 4.81
CA PHE A 9 27.35 -2.79 5.68
C PHE A 9 26.23 -2.05 4.92
N PHE A 10 26.53 -1.46 3.76
CA PHE A 10 25.51 -0.78 2.93
C PHE A 10 24.63 -1.77 2.15
N PHE A 11 25.16 -2.92 1.73
CA PHE A 11 24.38 -3.95 1.01
C PHE A 11 23.45 -4.76 1.91
N MET A 12 23.77 -4.89 3.21
CA MET A 12 22.89 -5.58 4.16
C MET A 12 21.65 -4.76 4.56
N TRP A 13 21.65 -3.44 4.32
CA TRP A 13 20.48 -2.59 4.63
C TRP A 13 19.55 -2.41 3.43
N THR A 14 20.05 -2.50 2.20
CA THR A 14 19.20 -2.46 1.00
C THR A 14 18.39 -3.75 0.81
N THR A 15 18.87 -4.89 1.31
CA THR A 15 18.13 -6.17 1.27
C THR A 15 16.92 -6.24 2.19
N PHE A 16 16.76 -5.28 3.12
CA PHE A 16 15.55 -5.16 3.95
C PHE A 16 14.53 -4.14 3.44
N LEU A 17 14.86 -3.40 2.36
CA LEU A 17 13.98 -2.38 1.79
C LEU A 17 13.06 -2.92 0.69
N PHE A 18 13.41 -4.07 0.12
CA PHE A 18 12.58 -4.84 -0.79
C PHE A 18 12.01 -6.01 -0.02
N ALA A 19 10.72 -5.94 0.34
CA ALA A 19 10.09 -6.97 1.17
C ALA A 19 9.81 -8.27 0.40
N TRP A 20 10.06 -8.26 -0.92
CA TRP A 20 10.00 -9.40 -1.83
C TRP A 20 11.39 -9.63 -2.43
N GLY A 21 12.33 -10.09 -1.60
CA GLY A 21 13.69 -10.47 -1.99
C GLY A 21 13.72 -11.79 -2.76
N SER A 22 14.33 -12.83 -2.18
CA SER A 22 14.53 -14.11 -2.89
C SER A 22 13.24 -14.89 -3.19
N GLY A 23 12.07 -14.40 -2.76
CA GLY A 23 10.78 -14.97 -3.13
C GLY A 23 10.52 -14.99 -4.63
N HIS A 24 11.11 -14.07 -5.40
CA HIS A 24 11.05 -14.11 -6.86
C HIS A 24 11.67 -15.40 -7.44
N ASP A 25 12.73 -15.92 -6.83
CA ASP A 25 13.35 -17.16 -7.29
C ASP A 25 12.37 -18.34 -7.17
N ASP A 26 11.67 -18.44 -6.04
CA ASP A 26 10.76 -19.56 -5.77
C ASP A 26 9.49 -19.49 -6.62
N HIS A 27 8.98 -18.29 -6.87
CA HIS A 27 7.93 -18.06 -7.87
C HIS A 27 8.35 -18.57 -9.25
N VAL A 28 9.51 -18.14 -9.76
CA VAL A 28 9.98 -18.53 -11.10
C VAL A 28 10.27 -20.03 -11.18
N ARG A 29 10.81 -20.65 -10.13
CA ARG A 29 10.97 -22.12 -10.06
C ARG A 29 9.63 -22.83 -10.22
N PHE A 30 8.59 -22.35 -9.55
CA PHE A 30 7.25 -22.90 -9.70
C PHE A 30 6.69 -22.68 -11.11
N VAL A 31 6.90 -21.51 -11.70
CA VAL A 31 6.49 -21.25 -13.09
C VAL A 31 7.14 -22.27 -14.03
N PHE A 32 8.44 -22.54 -13.92
CA PHE A 32 9.09 -23.59 -14.72
C PHE A 32 8.53 -24.99 -14.46
N LYS A 33 8.22 -25.32 -13.21
CA LYS A 33 7.66 -26.63 -12.84
C LYS A 33 6.32 -26.93 -13.52
N TYR A 34 5.50 -25.91 -13.76
CA TYR A 34 4.16 -26.06 -14.37
C TYR A 34 4.09 -25.60 -15.83
N MET A 35 5.21 -25.12 -16.38
CA MET A 35 5.30 -24.73 -17.78
C MET A 35 5.30 -25.98 -18.69
N PRO A 36 4.60 -25.94 -19.84
CA PRO A 36 4.71 -26.99 -20.84
C PRO A 36 6.15 -27.21 -21.32
N GLU A 37 6.56 -28.48 -21.46
CA GLU A 37 7.95 -28.87 -21.80
C GLU A 37 8.41 -28.31 -23.16
N ASP A 38 7.52 -28.20 -24.13
CA ASP A 38 7.80 -27.62 -25.44
C ASP A 38 8.20 -26.14 -25.36
N ILE A 39 7.71 -25.42 -24.34
CA ILE A 39 8.09 -24.03 -24.06
C ILE A 39 9.33 -24.00 -23.15
N ALA A 40 9.34 -24.80 -22.08
CA ALA A 40 10.42 -24.82 -21.10
C ALA A 40 11.76 -25.25 -21.70
N SER A 41 11.74 -26.10 -22.73
CA SER A 41 12.92 -26.55 -23.49
C SER A 41 13.53 -25.48 -24.40
N PHE A 42 12.87 -24.32 -24.57
CA PHE A 42 13.44 -23.17 -25.29
C PHE A 42 14.71 -22.63 -24.62
N TRP A 43 14.82 -22.82 -23.31
CA TRP A 43 15.99 -22.43 -22.52
C TRP A 43 16.77 -23.65 -22.03
N ASN A 44 18.09 -23.57 -22.10
CA ASN A 44 18.97 -24.52 -21.43
C ASN A 44 19.04 -24.26 -19.91
N ASP A 45 19.64 -25.17 -19.15
CA ASP A 45 19.70 -25.07 -17.68
C ASP A 45 20.43 -23.81 -17.19
N GLY A 46 21.49 -23.38 -17.88
CA GLY A 46 22.21 -22.15 -17.53
C GLY A 46 21.35 -20.90 -17.72
N GLN A 47 20.53 -20.88 -18.76
CA GLN A 47 19.57 -19.80 -19.02
C GLN A 47 18.42 -19.83 -18.00
N LYS A 48 17.88 -21.00 -17.68
CA LYS A 48 16.87 -21.15 -16.61
C LYS A 48 17.41 -20.63 -15.28
N ASP A 49 18.66 -20.94 -14.94
CA ASP A 49 19.30 -20.44 -13.72
C ASP A 49 19.44 -18.91 -13.71
N LYS A 50 19.83 -18.31 -14.84
CA LYS A 50 19.85 -16.84 -14.99
C LYS A 50 18.45 -16.23 -14.85
N ILE A 51 17.41 -16.84 -15.43
CA ILE A 51 16.03 -16.36 -15.30
C ILE A 51 15.64 -16.33 -13.82
N ILE A 52 15.93 -17.41 -13.09
CA ILE A 52 15.56 -17.58 -11.68
C ILE A 52 16.34 -16.65 -10.75
N LYS A 53 17.64 -16.45 -10.96
CA LYS A 53 18.53 -15.79 -9.97
C LYS A 53 18.96 -14.38 -10.34
N VAL A 54 18.81 -13.99 -11.61
CA VAL A 54 19.33 -12.70 -12.11
C VAL A 54 18.19 -11.90 -12.73
N TRP A 55 17.53 -12.44 -13.75
CA TRP A 55 16.52 -11.68 -14.50
C TRP A 55 15.21 -11.49 -13.74
N SER A 56 14.90 -12.39 -12.80
CA SER A 56 13.80 -12.24 -11.82
C SER A 56 14.02 -11.12 -10.80
N HIS A 57 15.19 -10.47 -10.78
CA HIS A 57 15.50 -9.29 -9.96
C HIS A 57 15.84 -8.07 -10.82
N PHE A 58 15.69 -8.20 -12.15
CA PHE A 58 16.09 -7.16 -13.10
C PHE A 58 15.34 -5.83 -12.90
N PRO A 59 14.01 -5.82 -12.68
CA PRO A 59 13.27 -4.57 -12.51
C PRO A 59 13.67 -3.73 -11.30
N ASP A 60 14.29 -4.29 -10.26
CA ASP A 60 14.73 -3.53 -9.08
C ASP A 60 15.90 -2.56 -9.34
N GLY A 61 16.56 -2.68 -10.49
CA GLY A 61 17.60 -1.74 -10.90
C GLY A 61 17.05 -0.41 -11.43
N SER A 62 17.90 0.62 -11.47
CA SER A 62 17.51 1.92 -12.02
C SER A 62 17.76 2.01 -13.53
N ALA A 63 19.02 1.87 -13.97
CA ALA A 63 19.44 2.03 -15.36
C ALA A 63 19.85 0.70 -16.02
N PHE A 64 19.70 0.62 -17.34
CA PHE A 64 20.26 -0.48 -18.13
C PHE A 64 21.79 -0.42 -18.12
N SER A 65 22.45 -1.57 -17.94
CA SER A 65 23.89 -1.69 -18.12
C SER A 65 24.26 -1.73 -19.61
N GLU A 66 25.55 -1.58 -19.92
CA GLU A 66 26.04 -1.74 -21.28
C GLU A 66 25.83 -3.18 -21.79
N GLU A 67 26.07 -4.17 -20.95
CA GLU A 67 25.87 -5.59 -21.27
C GLU A 67 24.40 -5.89 -21.58
N GLU A 68 23.47 -5.38 -20.77
CA GLU A 68 22.03 -5.53 -21.00
C GLU A 68 21.59 -4.82 -22.28
N SER A 69 22.10 -3.61 -22.52
CA SER A 69 21.80 -2.86 -23.73
C SER A 69 22.30 -3.58 -24.98
N ALA A 70 23.48 -4.22 -24.90
CA ALA A 70 24.03 -5.04 -25.97
C ALA A 70 23.20 -6.31 -26.20
N LEU A 71 22.75 -6.98 -25.14
CA LEU A 71 21.89 -8.16 -25.20
C LEU A 71 20.52 -7.85 -25.84
N ILE A 72 19.92 -6.72 -25.46
CA ILE A 72 18.63 -6.27 -26.00
C ILE A 72 18.78 -5.84 -27.46
N GLY A 73 19.87 -5.15 -27.80
CA GLY A 73 20.17 -4.67 -29.14
C GLY A 73 19.55 -3.30 -29.44
N GLN A 74 20.12 -2.61 -30.42
CA GLN A 74 19.87 -1.18 -30.65
C GLN A 74 18.41 -0.83 -30.98
N GLU A 75 17.76 -1.64 -31.82
CA GLU A 75 16.38 -1.40 -32.26
C GLU A 75 15.39 -1.53 -31.09
N ASP A 76 15.47 -2.64 -30.37
CA ASP A 76 14.65 -2.93 -29.20
C ASP A 76 14.93 -1.93 -28.06
N MET A 77 16.18 -1.51 -27.87
CA MET A 77 16.54 -0.45 -26.91
C MET A 77 15.95 0.90 -27.30
N ALA A 78 15.86 1.22 -28.59
CA ALA A 78 15.20 2.44 -29.05
C ALA A 78 13.70 2.42 -28.74
N TYR A 79 13.05 1.26 -28.89
CA TYR A 79 11.67 1.06 -28.43
C TYR A 79 11.55 1.23 -26.92
N LEU A 80 12.32 0.48 -26.12
CA LEU A 80 12.23 0.50 -24.66
C LEU A 80 12.51 1.88 -24.07
N LYS A 81 13.43 2.67 -24.61
CA LYS A 81 13.67 4.05 -24.13
C LYS A 81 12.42 4.94 -24.19
N ASN A 82 11.47 4.66 -25.07
CA ASN A 82 10.21 5.40 -25.16
C ASN A 82 9.15 4.91 -24.16
N VAL A 83 9.27 3.67 -23.66
CA VAL A 83 8.26 3.00 -22.82
C VAL A 83 8.71 2.83 -21.38
N THR A 84 9.92 2.31 -21.21
CA THR A 84 10.59 2.00 -19.95
C THR A 84 12.01 2.58 -20.00
N PRO A 85 12.22 3.86 -19.63
CA PRO A 85 13.52 4.54 -19.75
C PRO A 85 14.63 3.98 -18.83
N GLY A 86 14.36 2.91 -18.09
CA GLY A 86 15.25 2.20 -17.18
C GLY A 86 14.66 0.83 -16.82
N ARG A 87 15.19 0.17 -15.78
CA ARG A 87 14.64 -1.13 -15.34
C ARG A 87 13.44 -0.97 -14.42
N TYR A 88 13.51 -0.07 -13.44
CA TYR A 88 12.40 0.19 -12.50
C TYR A 88 11.02 0.41 -13.15
N PRO A 89 10.89 1.12 -14.30
CA PRO A 89 9.62 1.25 -15.00
C PRO A 89 8.95 -0.06 -15.44
N PHE A 90 9.64 -1.21 -15.44
CA PHE A 90 9.02 -2.51 -15.70
C PHE A 90 7.89 -2.86 -14.71
N HIS A 91 7.91 -2.30 -13.49
CA HIS A 91 6.83 -2.42 -12.50
C HIS A 91 5.51 -1.78 -12.95
N SER A 92 5.55 -0.80 -13.86
CA SER A 92 4.35 -0.14 -14.36
C SER A 92 3.53 -1.06 -15.28
N SER A 93 2.23 -0.82 -15.42
CA SER A 93 1.40 -1.53 -16.41
C SER A 93 2.00 -1.46 -17.82
N SER A 94 2.59 -0.31 -18.19
CA SER A 94 3.27 -0.14 -19.46
C SER A 94 4.52 -1.01 -19.60
N GLY A 95 5.30 -1.10 -18.52
CA GLY A 95 6.49 -1.92 -18.46
C GLY A 95 6.19 -3.42 -18.56
N LYS A 96 5.15 -3.90 -17.87
CA LYS A 96 4.68 -5.29 -17.95
C LYS A 96 4.29 -5.68 -19.38
N ALA A 97 3.53 -4.82 -20.06
CA ALA A 97 3.15 -5.03 -21.45
C ALA A 97 4.37 -5.02 -22.40
N ALA A 98 5.35 -4.12 -22.17
CA ALA A 98 6.59 -4.11 -22.94
C ALA A 98 7.37 -5.41 -22.73
N ALA A 99 7.57 -5.87 -21.49
CA ALA A 99 8.25 -7.13 -21.19
C ALA A 99 7.56 -8.32 -21.87
N PHE A 100 6.22 -8.36 -21.85
CA PHE A 100 5.44 -9.39 -22.54
C PHE A 100 5.63 -9.35 -24.07
N PHE A 101 5.52 -8.18 -24.69
CA PHE A 101 5.72 -8.02 -26.13
C PHE A 101 7.13 -8.45 -26.54
N MET A 102 8.15 -8.02 -25.77
CA MET A 102 9.54 -8.36 -26.01
C MET A 102 9.82 -9.85 -25.82
N LEU A 103 9.15 -10.52 -24.87
CA LEU A 103 9.21 -11.97 -24.73
C LEU A 103 8.63 -12.70 -25.95
N ALA A 104 7.44 -12.31 -26.41
CA ALA A 104 6.81 -12.88 -27.60
C ALA A 104 7.68 -12.68 -28.86
N LYS A 105 8.26 -11.48 -29.02
CA LYS A 105 9.20 -11.18 -30.11
C LYS A 105 10.45 -12.05 -30.02
N SER A 106 11.04 -12.19 -28.83
CA SER A 106 12.24 -13.00 -28.63
C SER A 106 12.03 -14.49 -28.91
N PHE A 107 10.84 -15.02 -28.59
CA PHE A 107 10.45 -16.38 -28.99
C PHE A 107 10.39 -16.53 -30.51
N ARG A 108 9.76 -15.57 -31.20
CA ARG A 108 9.64 -15.60 -32.68
C ARG A 108 11.01 -15.51 -33.35
N ASP A 109 11.87 -14.66 -32.83
CA ASP A 109 13.24 -14.45 -33.32
C ASP A 109 14.19 -15.60 -32.91
N LYS A 110 13.71 -16.59 -32.15
CA LYS A 110 14.48 -17.72 -31.61
C LYS A 110 15.73 -17.26 -30.85
N ASN A 111 15.59 -16.19 -30.05
CA ASN A 111 16.67 -15.64 -29.23
C ASN A 111 16.47 -16.00 -27.74
N PRO A 112 17.09 -17.08 -27.25
CA PRO A 112 16.86 -17.58 -25.89
C PRO A 112 17.42 -16.67 -24.80
N GLU A 113 18.56 -16.00 -25.00
CA GLU A 113 19.13 -15.09 -24.00
C GLU A 113 18.25 -13.84 -23.81
N LYS A 114 17.74 -13.27 -24.92
CA LYS A 114 16.84 -12.12 -24.85
C LYS A 114 15.49 -12.51 -24.24
N ALA A 115 14.94 -13.66 -24.64
CA ALA A 115 13.73 -14.19 -24.03
C ALA A 115 13.90 -14.45 -22.52
N ALA A 116 15.07 -14.91 -22.09
CA ALA A 116 15.37 -15.12 -20.67
C ALA A 116 15.29 -13.81 -19.86
N LEU A 117 15.85 -12.71 -20.37
CA LEU A 117 15.76 -11.40 -19.73
C LEU A 117 14.30 -10.96 -19.56
N PHE A 118 13.52 -10.97 -20.64
CA PHE A 118 12.14 -10.47 -20.60
C PHE A 118 11.18 -11.42 -19.86
N MET A 119 11.47 -12.71 -19.86
CA MET A 119 10.78 -13.69 -19.01
C MET A 119 10.97 -13.34 -17.53
N GLY A 120 12.21 -13.18 -17.08
CA GLY A 120 12.50 -12.82 -15.69
C GLY A 120 11.89 -11.48 -15.30
N ALA A 121 12.05 -10.44 -16.14
CA ALA A 121 11.48 -9.13 -15.89
C ALA A 121 9.95 -9.14 -15.79
N LEU A 122 9.27 -9.92 -16.64
CA LEU A 122 7.81 -10.07 -16.61
C LEU A 122 7.35 -10.80 -15.34
N MET A 123 7.99 -11.93 -14.99
CA MET A 123 7.62 -12.69 -13.78
C MET A 123 7.78 -11.86 -12.51
N HIS A 124 8.91 -11.15 -12.39
CA HIS A 124 9.15 -10.22 -11.28
C HIS A 124 8.02 -9.19 -11.17
N SER A 125 7.78 -8.46 -12.26
CA SER A 125 6.84 -7.33 -12.25
C SER A 125 5.40 -7.78 -11.99
N MET A 126 5.02 -8.98 -12.46
CA MET A 126 3.70 -9.55 -12.19
C MET A 126 3.55 -9.99 -10.73
N ALA A 127 4.55 -10.65 -10.15
CA ALA A 127 4.51 -11.12 -8.76
C ALA A 127 4.58 -9.96 -7.74
N ASP A 128 5.32 -8.88 -8.05
CA ASP A 128 5.51 -7.75 -7.13
C ASP A 128 4.20 -7.08 -6.72
N ALA A 129 3.19 -7.05 -7.60
CA ALA A 129 1.90 -6.46 -7.28
C ALA A 129 1.06 -7.28 -6.26
N SER A 130 1.30 -8.58 -6.15
CA SER A 130 0.75 -9.45 -5.10
C SER A 130 1.70 -9.63 -3.93
N ALA A 131 2.83 -8.91 -3.90
CA ALA A 131 3.75 -8.96 -2.79
C ALA A 131 3.07 -8.55 -1.48
N PHE A 132 3.38 -9.28 -0.41
CA PHE A 132 2.72 -9.16 0.90
C PHE A 132 2.78 -7.72 1.43
N ASN A 133 3.88 -6.99 1.20
CA ASN A 133 4.06 -5.59 1.60
C ASN A 133 3.18 -4.57 0.84
N HIS A 134 2.36 -5.00 -0.12
CA HIS A 134 1.39 -4.14 -0.81
C HIS A 134 -0.01 -4.20 -0.18
N GLY A 135 -0.21 -4.97 0.90
CA GLY A 135 -1.36 -4.84 1.80
C GLY A 135 -1.15 -3.73 2.85
N ALA A 136 -2.19 -3.03 3.29
CA ALA A 136 -2.07 -1.90 4.23
C ALA A 136 -1.47 -2.27 5.59
N LEU A 137 -1.86 -3.41 6.17
CA LEU A 137 -1.33 -3.94 7.41
C LEU A 137 0.12 -4.35 7.27
N ILE A 138 0.42 -5.15 6.26
CA ILE A 138 1.77 -5.67 6.08
C ILE A 138 2.72 -4.53 5.70
N HIS A 139 2.27 -3.58 4.87
CA HIS A 139 3.02 -2.35 4.60
C HIS A 139 3.35 -1.62 5.91
N TYR A 140 2.39 -1.51 6.85
CA TYR A 140 2.64 -0.92 8.16
C TYR A 140 3.71 -1.69 8.93
N LEU A 141 3.59 -3.01 9.04
CA LEU A 141 4.54 -3.83 9.79
C LEU A 141 5.95 -3.83 9.18
N THR A 142 6.05 -3.86 7.85
CA THR A 142 7.33 -3.86 7.13
C THR A 142 8.07 -2.55 7.29
N TYR A 143 7.36 -1.42 7.19
CA TYR A 143 7.98 -0.09 7.08
C TYR A 143 7.90 0.75 8.36
N THR A 144 7.10 0.36 9.36
CA THR A 144 7.01 1.03 10.67
C THR A 144 7.60 0.14 11.76
N LYS A 145 8.92 0.24 11.96
CA LYS A 145 9.66 -0.60 12.91
C LYS A 145 10.07 0.18 14.15
N TYR A 146 9.19 0.16 15.15
CA TYR A 146 9.51 0.67 16.48
C TYR A 146 10.38 -0.34 17.25
N LYS A 147 11.49 0.12 17.82
CA LYS A 147 12.48 -0.69 18.56
C LYS A 147 11.86 -1.45 19.74
N ASN A 148 10.83 -0.88 20.37
CA ASN A 148 10.14 -1.45 21.53
C ASN A 148 8.95 -2.34 21.15
N VAL A 149 8.60 -2.49 19.87
CA VAL A 149 7.40 -3.22 19.43
C VAL A 149 7.76 -4.60 18.89
N LYS A 150 7.13 -5.62 19.47
CA LYS A 150 7.14 -7.02 19.06
C LYS A 150 6.11 -7.22 17.95
N VAL A 151 6.57 -7.07 16.72
CA VAL A 151 5.83 -7.45 15.51
C VAL A 151 5.90 -8.98 15.31
N PRO A 152 4.90 -9.61 14.65
CA PRO A 152 4.99 -11.02 14.32
C PRO A 152 6.20 -11.24 13.40
N GLY A 153 6.82 -12.42 13.50
CA GLY A 153 7.98 -12.73 12.68
C GLY A 153 7.67 -12.53 11.20
N PHE A 154 8.53 -11.81 10.47
CA PHE A 154 8.39 -11.56 9.03
C PHE A 154 8.68 -12.78 8.15
N GLU A 155 8.62 -13.97 8.74
CA GLU A 155 9.06 -15.20 8.09
C GLU A 155 8.18 -15.62 6.92
N LEU A 156 6.97 -15.06 6.81
CA LEU A 156 6.03 -15.34 5.72
C LEU A 156 5.77 -14.14 4.80
N LEU A 157 6.46 -13.01 5.01
CA LEU A 157 6.25 -11.82 4.17
C LEU A 157 6.94 -11.88 2.81
N ASP A 158 7.59 -13.00 2.52
CA ASP A 158 8.35 -13.23 1.31
C ASP A 158 8.22 -14.72 0.91
N LEU A 159 8.09 -15.01 -0.39
CA LEU A 159 7.97 -16.39 -0.87
C LEU A 159 9.23 -17.25 -0.64
N SER A 160 10.37 -16.65 -0.31
CA SER A 160 11.58 -17.38 0.14
C SER A 160 11.35 -18.27 1.36
N CYS A 161 10.25 -18.04 2.08
CA CYS A 161 9.79 -18.91 3.16
C CYS A 161 9.40 -20.32 2.69
N VAL A 162 9.14 -20.53 1.40
CA VAL A 162 8.77 -21.81 0.81
C VAL A 162 9.86 -22.87 1.06
N GLY A 163 11.14 -22.47 1.01
CA GLY A 163 12.26 -23.36 1.34
C GLY A 163 12.33 -23.74 2.82
N LYS A 164 11.86 -22.85 3.71
CA LYS A 164 11.82 -23.08 5.17
C LYS A 164 10.62 -23.93 5.60
N TYR A 165 9.51 -23.81 4.87
CA TYR A 165 8.24 -24.46 5.17
C TYR A 165 7.78 -25.34 4.00
N PRO A 166 8.28 -26.58 3.89
CA PRO A 166 7.92 -27.49 2.79
C PRO A 166 6.42 -27.71 2.63
N GLU A 167 5.64 -27.61 3.72
CA GLU A 167 4.18 -27.69 3.70
C GLU A 167 3.52 -26.62 2.83
N ILE A 168 4.14 -25.43 2.67
CA ILE A 168 3.66 -24.37 1.78
C ILE A 168 3.76 -24.84 0.33
N SER A 169 4.94 -25.35 -0.07
CA SER A 169 5.13 -25.88 -1.42
C SER A 169 4.19 -27.05 -1.71
N ALA A 170 4.00 -27.96 -0.75
CA ALA A 170 3.12 -29.12 -0.89
C ALA A 170 1.66 -28.69 -1.08
N GLU A 171 1.20 -27.72 -0.29
CA GLU A 171 -0.17 -27.19 -0.40
C GLU A 171 -0.38 -26.42 -1.71
N ALA A 172 0.59 -25.61 -2.14
CA ALA A 172 0.52 -24.92 -3.43
C ALA A 172 0.46 -25.93 -4.59
N CYS A 173 1.21 -27.03 -4.51
CA CYS A 173 1.15 -28.09 -5.53
C CYS A 173 -0.21 -28.78 -5.60
N LYS A 174 -0.90 -28.96 -4.46
CA LYS A 174 -2.28 -29.46 -4.46
C LYS A 174 -3.25 -28.47 -5.10
N MET A 175 -3.08 -27.17 -4.85
CA MET A 175 -3.92 -26.14 -5.47
C MET A 175 -3.74 -26.09 -6.99
N LEU A 176 -2.52 -26.38 -7.47
CA LEU A 176 -2.17 -26.46 -8.88
C LEU A 176 -2.43 -27.85 -9.50
N GLU A 177 -2.98 -28.80 -8.74
CA GLU A 177 -3.24 -30.14 -9.25
C GLU A 177 -4.28 -30.09 -10.38
N GLY A 178 -3.93 -30.64 -11.53
CA GLY A 178 -4.79 -30.59 -12.72
C GLY A 178 -4.79 -29.24 -13.45
N PHE A 179 -4.06 -28.23 -12.97
CA PHE A 179 -3.90 -26.96 -13.69
C PHE A 179 -3.39 -27.22 -15.11
N ARG A 180 -3.99 -26.51 -16.08
CA ARG A 180 -3.56 -26.50 -17.48
C ARG A 180 -3.52 -25.04 -17.92
N PRO A 181 -2.45 -24.60 -18.60
CA PRO A 181 -2.39 -23.25 -19.14
C PRO A 181 -3.55 -23.01 -20.11
N LEU A 182 -4.05 -21.77 -20.15
CA LEU A 182 -5.12 -21.35 -21.06
C LEU A 182 -4.70 -21.66 -22.51
N ARG A 183 -5.57 -22.38 -23.25
CA ARG A 183 -5.27 -22.88 -24.61
C ARG A 183 -5.97 -22.12 -25.74
N ASP A 184 -6.95 -21.28 -25.42
CA ASP A 184 -7.78 -20.64 -26.44
C ASP A 184 -6.99 -19.63 -27.28
N ASP A 185 -7.50 -19.33 -28.48
CA ASP A 185 -7.00 -18.29 -29.38
C ASP A 185 -7.24 -16.90 -28.75
N VAL A 186 -6.37 -16.52 -27.81
CA VAL A 186 -6.45 -15.21 -27.17
C VAL A 186 -5.84 -14.16 -28.10
N LYS A 187 -6.59 -13.11 -28.39
CA LYS A 187 -6.09 -11.96 -29.16
C LYS A 187 -4.98 -11.26 -28.38
N PHE A 188 -3.93 -10.83 -29.08
CA PHE A 188 -2.79 -10.11 -28.49
C PHE A 188 -3.26 -8.97 -27.57
N ASP A 189 -4.17 -8.14 -28.06
CA ASP A 189 -4.73 -7.00 -27.34
C ASP A 189 -5.35 -7.39 -26.00
N ASP A 190 -6.12 -8.47 -25.96
CA ASP A 190 -6.78 -8.94 -24.74
C ASP A 190 -5.76 -9.49 -23.74
N VAL A 191 -4.69 -10.15 -24.21
CA VAL A 191 -3.60 -10.61 -23.34
C VAL A 191 -2.85 -9.42 -22.74
N VAL A 192 -2.47 -8.45 -23.57
CA VAL A 192 -1.78 -7.24 -23.13
C VAL A 192 -2.59 -6.49 -22.09
N ILE A 193 -3.89 -6.27 -22.34
CA ILE A 193 -4.77 -5.58 -21.38
C ILE A 193 -4.83 -6.37 -20.07
N ASN A 194 -4.96 -7.69 -20.12
CA ASN A 194 -4.97 -8.52 -18.92
C ASN A 194 -3.65 -8.44 -18.12
N ILE A 195 -2.51 -8.37 -18.80
CA ILE A 195 -1.19 -8.16 -18.17
C ILE A 195 -1.09 -6.77 -17.55
N MET A 196 -1.54 -5.73 -18.27
CA MET A 196 -1.56 -4.36 -17.74
C MET A 196 -2.46 -4.23 -16.51
N LEU A 197 -3.59 -4.97 -16.49
CA LEU A 197 -4.53 -5.04 -15.38
C LEU A 197 -4.09 -5.99 -14.25
N SER A 198 -3.00 -6.75 -14.41
CA SER A 198 -2.57 -7.67 -13.35
C SER A 198 -2.29 -6.91 -12.06
N GLY A 199 -1.61 -5.75 -12.13
CA GLY A 199 -1.28 -4.93 -10.97
C GLY A 199 -2.45 -4.67 -10.01
N VAL A 200 -3.61 -4.25 -10.55
CA VAL A 200 -4.81 -3.97 -9.75
C VAL A 200 -5.52 -5.25 -9.26
N ARG A 201 -5.42 -6.35 -10.01
CA ARG A 201 -6.02 -7.66 -9.64
C ARG A 201 -5.19 -8.36 -8.56
N ASP A 202 -3.89 -8.33 -8.70
CA ASP A 202 -2.91 -8.93 -7.79
C ASP A 202 -2.92 -8.18 -6.45
N CYS A 203 -3.00 -6.84 -6.49
CA CYS A 203 -3.20 -6.04 -5.29
C CYS A 203 -4.55 -6.34 -4.60
N LYS A 204 -5.64 -6.53 -5.35
CA LYS A 204 -6.93 -6.97 -4.78
C LYS A 204 -6.79 -8.32 -4.07
N PHE A 205 -6.14 -9.29 -4.72
CA PHE A 205 -5.92 -10.61 -4.15
C PHE A 205 -5.14 -10.52 -2.83
N MET A 206 -4.06 -9.73 -2.82
CA MET A 206 -3.24 -9.54 -1.63
C MET A 206 -4.01 -8.82 -0.51
N ALA A 207 -4.66 -7.71 -0.81
CA ALA A 207 -5.43 -6.94 0.17
C ALA A 207 -6.51 -7.80 0.86
N ALA A 208 -7.11 -8.75 0.15
CA ALA A 208 -8.12 -9.67 0.71
C ALA A 208 -7.56 -10.71 1.69
N HIS A 209 -6.23 -10.90 1.74
CA HIS A 209 -5.60 -11.98 2.47
C HIS A 209 -4.51 -11.54 3.45
N GLU A 210 -4.07 -10.28 3.39
CA GLU A 210 -2.93 -9.76 4.14
C GLU A 210 -3.00 -10.01 5.65
N ASN A 211 -4.18 -9.92 6.24
CA ASN A 211 -4.34 -10.03 7.67
C ASN A 211 -4.14 -11.46 8.18
N ARG A 212 -4.42 -12.45 7.34
CA ARG A 212 -4.22 -13.87 7.66
C ARG A 212 -2.76 -14.29 7.59
N VAL A 213 -1.93 -13.61 6.80
CA VAL A 213 -0.49 -13.91 6.67
C VAL A 213 0.25 -13.68 8.00
N VAL A 214 -0.23 -12.75 8.82
CA VAL A 214 0.39 -12.39 10.10
C VAL A 214 -0.18 -13.14 11.30
N GLU A 215 -1.00 -14.18 11.07
CA GLU A 215 -1.53 -15.02 12.14
C GLU A 215 -0.45 -15.92 12.73
N ILE A 216 -0.18 -15.73 14.02
CA ILE A 216 0.76 -16.50 14.81
C ILE A 216 0.04 -17.37 15.84
N GLY A 217 0.55 -18.60 16.04
CA GLY A 217 0.10 -19.50 17.09
C GLY A 217 0.64 -19.09 18.46
N GLU A 218 0.20 -19.80 19.51
CA GLU A 218 0.68 -19.59 20.88
C GLU A 218 2.19 -19.84 21.03
N ASP A 219 2.77 -20.66 20.14
CA ASP A 219 4.20 -20.95 20.06
C ASP A 219 5.02 -19.86 19.33
N GLY A 220 4.36 -18.78 18.89
CA GLY A 220 4.96 -17.67 18.15
C GLY A 220 5.28 -18.01 16.69
N LYS A 221 4.90 -19.18 16.19
CA LYS A 221 5.12 -19.59 14.80
C LYS A 221 3.91 -19.27 13.92
N PRO A 222 4.09 -19.16 12.59
CA PRO A 222 2.97 -18.96 11.70
C PRO A 222 1.97 -20.12 11.76
N THR A 223 0.68 -19.79 11.79
CA THR A 223 -0.40 -20.79 11.83
C THR A 223 -0.53 -21.56 10.50
N ALA A 224 -1.28 -22.66 10.51
CA ALA A 224 -1.62 -23.37 9.28
C ALA A 224 -2.43 -22.50 8.30
N ALA A 225 -3.28 -21.60 8.81
CA ALA A 225 -4.03 -20.66 7.99
C ALA A 225 -3.11 -19.66 7.29
N ALA A 226 -2.14 -19.08 8.02
CA ALA A 226 -1.13 -18.19 7.46
C ALA A 226 -0.33 -18.86 6.34
N LYS A 227 0.21 -20.06 6.60
CA LYS A 227 0.95 -20.86 5.60
C LYS A 227 0.11 -21.19 4.37
N ARG A 228 -1.17 -21.51 4.56
CA ARG A 228 -2.10 -21.78 3.46
C ARG A 228 -2.34 -20.55 2.57
N ILE A 229 -2.38 -19.35 3.15
CA ILE A 229 -2.47 -18.12 2.34
C ILE A 229 -1.21 -17.92 1.51
N VAL A 230 -0.02 -18.15 2.07
CA VAL A 230 1.22 -18.08 1.29
C VAL A 230 1.23 -19.11 0.15
N ALA A 231 0.79 -20.34 0.42
CA ALA A 231 0.65 -21.37 -0.60
C ALA A 231 -0.34 -20.95 -1.70
N LYS A 232 -1.44 -20.28 -1.33
CA LYS A 232 -2.42 -19.72 -2.26
C LYS A 232 -1.83 -18.61 -3.12
N THR A 233 -1.03 -17.71 -2.54
CA THR A 233 -0.31 -16.66 -3.29
C THR A 233 0.65 -17.27 -4.30
N LEU A 234 1.47 -18.24 -3.86
CA LEU A 234 2.39 -18.95 -4.75
C LEU A 234 1.67 -19.63 -5.91
N ALA A 235 0.56 -20.33 -5.64
CA ALA A 235 -0.26 -20.97 -6.67
C ALA A 235 -0.85 -19.93 -7.64
N TYR A 236 -1.45 -18.86 -7.13
CA TYR A 236 -2.02 -17.77 -7.92
C TYR A 236 -0.98 -17.12 -8.86
N GLU A 237 0.19 -16.76 -8.33
CA GLU A 237 1.28 -16.16 -9.12
C GLU A 237 1.88 -17.14 -10.14
N THR A 238 1.90 -18.42 -9.81
CA THR A 238 2.35 -19.48 -10.72
C THR A 238 1.39 -19.61 -11.91
N GLU A 239 0.08 -19.67 -11.67
CA GLU A 239 -0.92 -19.73 -12.74
C GLU A 239 -0.84 -18.51 -13.66
N ALA A 240 -0.74 -17.31 -13.07
CA ALA A 240 -0.62 -16.06 -13.82
C ALA A 240 0.66 -16.04 -14.66
N GLY A 241 1.79 -16.41 -14.07
CA GLY A 241 3.09 -16.48 -14.75
C GLY A 241 3.09 -17.48 -15.90
N VAL A 242 2.67 -18.73 -15.67
CA VAL A 242 2.60 -19.76 -16.71
C VAL A 242 1.68 -19.33 -17.85
N ASN A 243 0.51 -18.76 -17.55
CA ASN A 243 -0.42 -18.28 -18.57
C ASN A 243 0.17 -17.15 -19.42
N ALA A 244 0.90 -16.21 -18.81
CA ALA A 244 1.56 -15.12 -19.53
C ALA A 244 2.64 -15.65 -20.50
N VAL A 245 3.49 -16.58 -20.05
CA VAL A 245 4.53 -17.17 -20.92
C VAL A 245 3.91 -17.98 -22.07
N CYS A 246 2.90 -18.80 -21.75
CA CYS A 246 2.22 -19.59 -22.77
C CYS A 246 1.52 -18.70 -23.81
N ALA A 247 0.95 -17.57 -23.39
CA ALA A 247 0.36 -16.60 -24.32
C ALA A 247 1.44 -15.95 -25.21
N ALA A 248 2.58 -15.54 -24.64
CA ALA A 248 3.69 -15.00 -25.41
C ALA A 248 4.20 -16.00 -26.47
N TRP A 249 4.34 -17.27 -26.08
CA TRP A 249 4.73 -18.36 -26.98
C TRP A 249 3.73 -18.54 -28.13
N ARG A 250 2.42 -18.58 -27.84
CA ARG A 250 1.38 -18.73 -28.87
C ARG A 250 1.38 -17.55 -29.83
N ILE A 251 1.46 -16.32 -29.31
CA ILE A 251 1.54 -15.12 -30.14
C ILE A 251 2.77 -15.18 -31.05
N ALA A 252 3.93 -15.59 -30.52
CA ALA A 252 5.15 -15.77 -31.31
C ALA A 252 4.98 -16.72 -32.50
N HIS A 253 4.16 -17.77 -32.35
CA HIS A 253 3.86 -18.77 -33.38
C HIS A 253 2.62 -18.47 -34.22
N SER A 254 1.92 -17.37 -33.94
CA SER A 254 0.77 -16.90 -34.73
C SER A 254 1.20 -15.98 -35.87
N ASN A 255 0.25 -15.65 -36.76
CA ASN A 255 0.44 -14.64 -37.80
C ASN A 255 0.31 -13.18 -37.29
N TYR A 256 0.17 -12.97 -35.97
CA TYR A 256 0.06 -11.62 -35.41
C TYR A 256 1.36 -10.83 -35.67
N PRO A 257 1.29 -9.60 -36.23
CA PRO A 257 2.49 -8.82 -36.51
C PRO A 257 3.11 -8.30 -35.20
N LEU A 258 4.31 -8.77 -34.86
CA LEU A 258 5.10 -8.25 -33.73
C LEU A 258 6.00 -7.10 -34.22
N ASP A 259 5.35 -6.04 -34.68
CA ASP A 259 5.98 -4.86 -35.25
C ASP A 259 6.02 -3.73 -34.20
N MET A 260 7.22 -3.36 -33.75
CA MET A 260 7.42 -2.31 -32.75
C MET A 260 6.88 -0.94 -33.19
N SER A 261 6.85 -0.66 -34.50
CA SER A 261 6.30 0.59 -35.04
C SER A 261 4.77 0.65 -34.95
N LYS A 262 4.12 -0.52 -34.85
CA LYS A 262 2.66 -0.69 -34.73
C LYS A 262 2.21 -1.11 -33.33
N CYS A 263 3.16 -1.31 -32.41
CA CYS A 263 2.86 -1.58 -31.02
C CYS A 263 2.45 -0.25 -30.37
N GLU A 264 1.21 0.17 -30.61
CA GLU A 264 0.60 1.46 -30.23
C GLU A 264 0.50 1.68 -28.72
N ILE A 265 0.94 0.71 -27.93
CA ILE A 265 0.68 0.72 -26.50
C ILE A 265 1.37 1.93 -25.82
N PHE A 266 2.45 2.53 -26.38
CA PHE A 266 3.32 3.42 -25.59
C PHE A 266 4.01 4.61 -26.29
N PHE A 267 3.39 5.28 -27.26
CA PHE A 267 3.93 6.57 -27.71
C PHE A 267 3.40 7.71 -26.83
N SER A 268 4.25 8.22 -25.91
CA SER A 268 3.97 9.39 -25.06
C SER A 268 3.65 10.67 -25.84
N LYS A 269 4.00 10.70 -27.14
CA LYS A 269 3.83 11.85 -28.04
C LYS A 269 2.66 11.71 -29.04
N SER A 270 1.95 10.59 -29.05
CA SER A 270 0.84 10.35 -30.00
C SER A 270 -0.48 10.87 -29.45
N SER A 271 -1.38 11.29 -30.35
CA SER A 271 -2.71 11.76 -29.96
C SER A 271 -3.50 10.63 -29.27
N ARG A 272 -4.54 10.98 -28.51
CA ARG A 272 -5.38 10.00 -27.78
C ARG A 272 -6.08 9.00 -28.72
N GLU A 273 -6.40 9.42 -29.93
CA GLU A 273 -7.02 8.58 -30.98
C GLU A 273 -6.06 7.50 -31.51
N GLN A 274 -4.74 7.69 -31.33
CA GLN A 274 -3.68 6.79 -31.81
C GLN A 274 -3.25 5.75 -30.75
N ARG A 275 -4.03 5.56 -29.67
CA ARG A 275 -3.72 4.65 -28.56
C ARG A 275 -4.94 3.83 -28.08
N PRO A 276 -5.57 3.03 -28.96
CA PRO A 276 -6.76 2.24 -28.64
C PRO A 276 -6.55 1.28 -27.47
N LEU A 277 -5.38 0.64 -27.35
CA LEU A 277 -5.08 -0.28 -26.25
C LEU A 277 -4.98 0.42 -24.89
N ASP A 278 -4.31 1.57 -24.81
CA ASP A 278 -4.23 2.38 -23.59
C ASP A 278 -5.60 2.91 -23.17
N ASN A 279 -6.44 3.32 -24.13
CA ASN A 279 -7.81 3.74 -23.86
C ASN A 279 -8.64 2.58 -23.29
N LYS A 280 -8.61 1.39 -23.93
CA LYS A 280 -9.34 0.21 -23.44
C LYS A 280 -8.83 -0.23 -22.06
N TYR A 281 -7.51 -0.23 -21.83
CA TYR A 281 -6.94 -0.47 -20.51
C TYR A 281 -7.46 0.51 -19.46
N LYS A 282 -7.46 1.82 -19.75
CA LYS A 282 -7.96 2.85 -18.81
C LYS A 282 -9.44 2.68 -18.50
N GLU A 283 -10.26 2.35 -19.49
CA GLU A 283 -11.68 2.07 -19.31
C GLU A 283 -11.91 0.83 -18.43
N GLU A 284 -11.22 -0.28 -18.71
CA GLU A 284 -11.31 -1.50 -17.92
C GLU A 284 -10.77 -1.32 -16.49
N LYS A 285 -9.70 -0.56 -16.34
CA LYS A 285 -9.13 -0.20 -15.03
C LYS A 285 -10.09 0.65 -14.22
N GLU A 286 -10.64 1.72 -14.78
CA GLU A 286 -11.62 2.57 -14.08
C GLU A 286 -12.86 1.75 -13.68
N LYS A 287 -13.33 0.87 -14.57
CA LYS A 287 -14.43 -0.06 -14.26
C LYS A 287 -14.07 -0.97 -13.08
N PHE A 288 -12.86 -1.53 -13.07
CA PHE A 288 -12.38 -2.37 -11.97
C PHE A 288 -12.28 -1.61 -10.65
N LEU A 289 -11.64 -0.43 -10.66
CA LEU A 289 -11.45 0.41 -9.48
C LEU A 289 -12.79 0.88 -8.91
N THR A 290 -13.75 1.26 -9.77
CA THR A 290 -15.10 1.68 -9.34
C THR A 290 -15.88 0.54 -8.71
N ALA A 291 -15.66 -0.72 -9.13
CA ALA A 291 -16.34 -1.89 -8.57
C ALA A 291 -15.66 -2.44 -7.31
N ARG A 292 -14.49 -1.92 -6.89
CA ARG A 292 -13.78 -2.44 -5.71
C ARG A 292 -14.50 -2.05 -4.43
N ASN A 293 -14.82 -3.06 -3.62
CA ASN A 293 -15.42 -2.89 -2.31
C ASN A 293 -14.33 -2.96 -1.22
N PRO A 294 -14.14 -1.94 -0.37
CA PRO A 294 -13.23 -2.02 0.79
C PRO A 294 -13.59 -3.14 1.77
N ALA A 295 -14.84 -3.62 1.80
CA ALA A 295 -15.24 -4.74 2.64
C ALA A 295 -14.51 -6.05 2.29
N ASP A 296 -13.98 -6.16 1.06
CA ASP A 296 -13.24 -7.33 0.61
C ASP A 296 -11.79 -7.35 1.12
N ASP A 297 -11.29 -6.24 1.66
CA ASP A 297 -9.91 -6.15 2.16
C ASP A 297 -9.82 -6.69 3.60
N GLY A 298 -8.85 -7.57 3.85
CA GLY A 298 -8.64 -8.24 5.14
C GLY A 298 -8.39 -7.28 6.30
N ILE A 299 -7.80 -6.10 6.05
CA ILE A 299 -7.60 -5.08 7.09
C ILE A 299 -8.92 -4.57 7.69
N PHE A 300 -10.03 -4.64 6.93
CA PHE A 300 -11.36 -4.25 7.39
C PHE A 300 -12.22 -5.43 7.85
N GLU A 301 -11.64 -6.64 8.00
CA GLU A 301 -12.36 -7.83 8.41
C GLU A 301 -13.16 -7.58 9.72
N GLY A 302 -14.45 -7.90 9.67
CA GLY A 302 -15.40 -7.74 10.77
C GLY A 302 -15.92 -6.32 11.03
N LEU A 303 -15.53 -5.32 10.22
CA LEU A 303 -15.97 -3.93 10.38
C LEU A 303 -17.17 -3.55 9.51
N PHE A 304 -17.26 -4.09 8.29
CA PHE A 304 -18.44 -3.95 7.44
C PHE A 304 -19.55 -4.90 7.91
N THR A 305 -20.66 -4.35 8.41
CA THR A 305 -21.82 -5.12 8.87
C THR A 305 -23.11 -4.43 8.42
N ASP A 306 -24.13 -5.23 8.10
CA ASP A 306 -25.46 -4.75 7.78
C ASP A 306 -26.28 -4.38 9.02
N LYS A 307 -25.88 -4.92 10.18
CA LYS A 307 -26.55 -4.70 11.47
C LYS A 307 -25.84 -3.60 12.26
N VAL A 308 -26.02 -2.35 11.85
CA VAL A 308 -25.55 -1.18 12.60
C VAL A 308 -26.68 -0.60 13.44
N LYS A 309 -26.44 -0.38 14.73
CA LYS A 309 -27.37 0.39 15.55
C LYS A 309 -26.99 1.87 15.44
N TYR A 310 -28.00 2.71 15.25
CA TYR A 310 -27.81 4.15 15.13
C TYR A 310 -28.24 4.87 16.43
N PRO A 311 -27.60 5.99 16.80
CA PRO A 311 -26.52 6.65 16.07
C PRO A 311 -25.17 5.91 16.16
N ALA A 312 -24.42 5.89 15.06
CA ALA A 312 -23.10 5.26 14.95
C ALA A 312 -22.03 6.28 14.57
N VAL A 313 -20.76 5.99 14.86
CA VAL A 313 -19.64 6.78 14.32
C VAL A 313 -19.27 6.24 12.94
N GLY A 314 -19.26 7.13 11.95
CA GLY A 314 -18.91 6.82 10.58
C GLY A 314 -17.39 6.83 10.37
N PHE A 315 -16.84 5.86 9.65
CA PHE A 315 -15.43 5.77 9.29
C PHE A 315 -15.30 5.63 7.78
N ILE A 316 -14.65 6.59 7.12
CA ILE A 316 -14.43 6.51 5.67
C ILE A 316 -13.41 5.42 5.36
N ALA A 317 -13.74 4.51 4.44
CA ALA A 317 -12.88 3.44 3.99
C ALA A 317 -12.76 3.45 2.47
N GLU A 318 -11.59 3.09 1.96
CA GLU A 318 -11.31 2.94 0.54
C GLU A 318 -10.61 1.60 0.35
N ALA A 319 -10.90 0.92 -0.76
CA ALA A 319 -10.23 -0.32 -1.09
C ALA A 319 -8.74 -0.07 -1.34
N THR A 320 -7.93 -1.09 -1.11
CA THR A 320 -6.51 -1.09 -1.41
C THR A 320 -6.32 -1.25 -2.91
N TYR A 321 -5.53 -0.35 -3.47
CA TYR A 321 -5.18 -0.28 -4.88
C TYR A 321 -3.67 -0.31 -5.02
N GLU A 322 -3.20 -0.41 -6.28
CA GLU A 322 -1.80 -0.26 -6.60
C GLU A 322 -1.28 1.09 -6.05
N MET A 323 0.03 1.14 -5.80
CA MET A 323 0.67 2.26 -5.14
C MET A 323 0.34 3.59 -5.83
N ASN A 324 0.03 4.62 -5.04
CA ASN A 324 -0.37 5.96 -5.48
C ASN A 324 -1.73 6.10 -6.18
N GLU A 325 -2.49 5.02 -6.38
CA GLU A 325 -3.83 5.11 -6.99
C GLU A 325 -4.91 5.52 -5.99
N ALA A 326 -4.74 5.11 -4.74
CA ALA A 326 -5.69 5.39 -3.66
C ALA A 326 -5.60 6.84 -3.16
N TRP A 327 -6.75 7.37 -2.74
CA TRP A 327 -6.80 8.61 -1.99
C TRP A 327 -6.30 8.42 -0.55
N LEU A 328 -6.78 7.40 0.13
CA LEU A 328 -6.32 6.92 1.43
C LEU A 328 -5.05 6.08 1.24
N GLY A 329 -3.94 6.50 1.85
CA GLY A 329 -2.70 5.72 1.85
C GLY A 329 -2.83 4.44 2.68
N PHE A 330 -1.85 3.54 2.58
CA PHE A 330 -1.79 2.31 3.38
C PHE A 330 -1.93 2.59 4.88
N GLY A 331 -1.19 3.58 5.40
CA GLY A 331 -1.23 3.96 6.80
C GLY A 331 -2.60 4.48 7.22
N ALA A 332 -3.30 5.19 6.34
CA ALA A 332 -4.65 5.65 6.61
C ALA A 332 -5.63 4.48 6.75
N LYS A 333 -5.55 3.49 5.88
CA LYS A 333 -6.39 2.28 5.94
C LYS A 333 -6.12 1.48 7.21
N TYR A 334 -4.84 1.25 7.52
CA TYR A 334 -4.44 0.60 8.77
C TYR A 334 -5.04 1.33 9.97
N MET A 335 -4.79 2.63 10.07
CA MET A 335 -5.22 3.44 11.20
C MET A 335 -6.74 3.47 11.34
N ILE A 336 -7.50 3.76 10.29
CA ILE A 336 -8.97 3.75 10.33
C ILE A 336 -9.48 2.41 10.85
N SER A 337 -8.91 1.29 10.39
CA SER A 337 -9.31 -0.03 10.87
C SER A 337 -9.01 -0.23 12.35
N THR A 338 -7.86 0.23 12.86
CA THR A 338 -7.47 0.05 14.27
C THR A 338 -8.34 0.89 15.20
N ILE A 339 -8.69 2.12 14.78
CA ILE A 339 -9.61 2.99 15.53
C ILE A 339 -11.01 2.37 15.57
N ALA A 340 -11.56 2.03 14.40
CA ALA A 340 -12.91 1.49 14.30
C ALA A 340 -13.07 0.19 15.09
N ARG A 341 -12.07 -0.71 15.01
CA ARG A 341 -12.06 -1.98 15.74
C ARG A 341 -11.94 -1.77 17.25
N GLY A 342 -11.03 -0.88 17.68
CA GLY A 342 -10.87 -0.53 19.09
C GLY A 342 -12.15 0.06 19.70
N TYR A 343 -12.78 0.99 18.99
CA TYR A 343 -14.02 1.64 19.42
C TYR A 343 -15.22 0.68 19.44
N LYS A 344 -15.33 -0.20 18.44
CA LYS A 344 -16.35 -1.26 18.42
C LYS A 344 -16.20 -2.23 19.59
N LYS A 345 -14.97 -2.64 19.91
CA LYS A 345 -14.69 -3.54 21.04
C LYS A 345 -14.96 -2.90 22.41
N ALA A 346 -14.88 -1.58 22.49
CA ALA A 346 -15.32 -0.82 23.68
C ALA A 346 -16.86 -0.74 23.81
N GLY A 347 -17.62 -1.37 22.90
CA GLY A 347 -19.08 -1.47 22.98
C GLY A 347 -19.84 -0.40 22.21
N HIS A 348 -19.17 0.38 21.37
CA HIS A 348 -19.80 1.43 20.58
C HIS A 348 -20.14 0.98 19.15
N ASP A 349 -21.19 1.56 18.59
CA ASP A 349 -21.60 1.28 17.22
C ASP A 349 -20.76 2.06 16.19
N VAL A 350 -20.32 1.35 15.15
CA VAL A 350 -19.50 1.89 14.05
C VAL A 350 -20.14 1.57 12.70
N LYS A 351 -20.02 2.49 11.75
CA LYS A 351 -20.37 2.28 10.34
C LYS A 351 -19.16 2.58 9.47
N MET A 352 -18.66 1.57 8.77
CA MET A 352 -17.73 1.82 7.67
C MET A 352 -18.51 2.40 6.48
N ILE A 353 -17.99 3.47 5.89
CA ILE A 353 -18.56 4.16 4.74
C ILE A 353 -17.58 3.99 3.59
N SER A 354 -17.96 3.31 2.51
CA SER A 354 -17.06 3.17 1.38
C SER A 354 -16.88 4.52 0.67
N PHE A 355 -15.70 4.74 0.09
CA PHE A 355 -15.45 5.92 -0.74
C PHE A 355 -16.45 6.01 -1.90
N GLY A 356 -16.83 4.86 -2.48
CA GLY A 356 -17.86 4.79 -3.52
C GLY A 356 -19.22 5.30 -3.07
N ASP A 357 -19.67 4.95 -1.85
CA ASP A 357 -20.94 5.44 -1.30
C ASP A 357 -20.96 6.97 -1.14
N LEU A 358 -19.82 7.55 -0.73
CA LEU A 358 -19.68 9.00 -0.58
C LEU A 358 -19.77 9.76 -1.90
N LEU A 359 -19.36 9.13 -3.03
CA LEU A 359 -19.53 9.72 -4.35
C LEU A 359 -21.00 9.83 -4.76
N GLN A 360 -21.87 8.99 -4.19
CA GLN A 360 -23.29 8.95 -4.52
C GLN A 360 -24.13 9.87 -3.62
N ALA A 361 -23.84 9.89 -2.31
CA ALA A 361 -24.64 10.66 -1.37
C ALA A 361 -23.85 11.13 -0.14
N ALA A 362 -24.24 12.29 0.37
CA ALA A 362 -23.83 12.75 1.70
C ALA A 362 -24.48 11.85 2.77
N PRO A 363 -23.71 11.40 3.78
CA PRO A 363 -24.27 10.67 4.93
C PRO A 363 -25.35 11.46 5.67
N ASP A 364 -26.26 10.77 6.37
CA ASP A 364 -27.26 11.39 7.23
C ASP A 364 -26.68 11.67 8.64
N PRO A 365 -26.56 12.95 9.08
CA PRO A 365 -26.09 13.31 10.42
C PRO A 365 -26.94 12.76 11.57
N LYS A 366 -28.21 12.39 11.34
CA LYS A 366 -29.04 11.77 12.39
C LYS A 366 -28.62 10.34 12.67
N GLN A 367 -28.21 9.61 11.63
CA GLN A 367 -27.71 8.24 11.75
C GLN A 367 -26.23 8.23 12.14
N MET A 368 -25.44 9.08 11.50
CA MET A 368 -24.00 9.18 11.70
C MET A 368 -23.62 10.60 12.12
N PRO A 369 -23.83 10.99 13.38
CA PRO A 369 -23.57 12.37 13.83
C PRO A 369 -22.10 12.77 13.73
N ILE A 370 -21.18 11.81 13.72
CA ILE A 370 -19.74 12.03 13.62
C ILE A 370 -19.18 11.15 12.50
N ILE A 371 -18.35 11.74 11.64
CA ILE A 371 -17.54 11.04 10.64
C ILE A 371 -16.05 11.25 10.93
N VAL A 372 -15.30 10.16 10.87
CA VAL A 372 -13.85 10.13 10.99
C VAL A 372 -13.23 10.07 9.61
N ILE A 373 -12.32 11.00 9.36
CA ILE A 373 -11.56 11.10 8.11
C ILE A 373 -10.08 11.00 8.46
N TYR A 374 -9.37 10.03 7.88
CA TYR A 374 -7.93 9.91 8.06
C TYR A 374 -7.23 10.14 6.73
N MET A 375 -6.34 11.14 6.64
CA MET A 375 -5.69 11.48 5.36
C MET A 375 -4.42 10.70 5.10
N LYS A 376 -4.06 10.54 3.82
CA LYS A 376 -2.70 10.16 3.47
C LYS A 376 -1.72 11.30 3.79
N SER A 377 -0.49 10.91 4.06
CA SER A 377 0.66 11.80 4.21
C SER A 377 0.72 12.91 3.16
N GLY A 378 0.82 14.17 3.59
CA GLY A 378 0.94 15.32 2.68
C GLY A 378 -0.24 15.52 1.72
N GLY A 379 -1.31 14.72 1.84
CA GLY A 379 -2.51 14.80 1.03
C GLY A 379 -3.50 15.84 1.58
N GLY A 380 -4.42 16.26 0.71
CA GLY A 380 -5.60 17.03 1.08
C GLY A 380 -6.89 16.24 0.85
N MET A 381 -8.02 16.88 1.13
CA MET A 381 -9.34 16.36 0.81
C MET A 381 -9.45 16.00 -0.68
N ASN A 382 -10.05 14.86 -1.01
CA ASN A 382 -10.31 14.50 -2.40
C ASN A 382 -11.45 15.39 -2.95
N PRO A 383 -11.24 16.12 -4.05
CA PRO A 383 -12.27 16.99 -4.63
C PRO A 383 -13.58 16.26 -4.93
N LYS A 384 -13.52 14.97 -5.30
CA LYS A 384 -14.71 14.17 -5.65
C LYS A 384 -15.68 13.95 -4.49
N ILE A 385 -15.21 14.02 -3.23
CA ILE A 385 -16.06 13.86 -2.04
C ILE A 385 -16.18 15.14 -1.20
N GLN A 386 -15.57 16.24 -1.63
CA GLN A 386 -15.59 17.49 -0.86
C GLN A 386 -17.02 18.03 -0.72
N GLU A 387 -17.81 18.01 -1.80
CA GLU A 387 -19.21 18.45 -1.79
C GLU A 387 -20.10 17.62 -0.84
N PRO A 388 -20.15 16.28 -0.94
CA PRO A 388 -20.97 15.47 -0.03
C PRO A 388 -20.55 15.63 1.43
N MET A 389 -19.25 15.75 1.72
CA MET A 389 -18.77 16.01 3.08
C MET A 389 -19.13 17.41 3.58
N THR A 390 -19.05 18.43 2.73
CA THR A 390 -19.49 19.80 3.07
C THR A 390 -20.99 19.82 3.35
N LYS A 391 -21.79 19.11 2.54
CA LYS A 391 -23.24 18.96 2.74
C LYS A 391 -23.55 18.27 4.06
N PHE A 392 -22.81 17.21 4.42
CA PHE A 392 -22.93 16.53 5.71
C PHE A 392 -22.72 17.50 6.89
N VAL A 393 -21.62 18.27 6.88
CA VAL A 393 -21.31 19.25 7.93
C VAL A 393 -22.37 20.36 8.00
N ARG A 394 -22.80 20.91 6.86
CA ARG A 394 -23.86 21.92 6.80
C ARG A 394 -25.19 21.43 7.37
N ASN A 395 -25.46 20.12 7.26
CA ASN A 395 -26.66 19.50 7.80
C ASN A 395 -26.54 19.12 9.29
N GLY A 396 -25.49 19.60 9.98
CA GLY A 396 -25.28 19.38 11.41
C GLY A 396 -24.39 18.18 11.74
N GLY A 397 -23.81 17.53 10.74
CA GLY A 397 -22.80 16.50 10.92
C GLY A 397 -21.50 17.06 11.48
N LYS A 398 -20.78 16.24 12.26
CA LYS A 398 -19.52 16.61 12.89
C LYS A 398 -18.37 15.77 12.36
N VAL A 399 -17.16 16.32 12.38
CA VAL A 399 -16.00 15.63 11.78
C VAL A 399 -14.83 15.52 12.75
N ILE A 400 -14.23 14.34 12.81
CA ILE A 400 -12.91 14.13 13.38
C ILE A 400 -11.96 13.94 12.21
N PHE A 401 -11.07 14.92 12.01
CA PHE A 401 -10.11 14.92 10.93
C PHE A 401 -8.72 14.56 11.47
N LEU A 402 -8.19 13.43 11.01
CA LEU A 402 -6.89 12.87 11.40
C LEU A 402 -5.94 13.02 10.21
N GLY A 403 -5.14 14.08 10.14
CA GLY A 403 -4.35 14.22 8.92
C GLY A 403 -3.62 15.52 8.63
N GLY A 404 -2.54 15.37 7.85
CA GLY A 404 -2.27 16.11 6.63
C GLY A 404 -1.85 17.56 6.74
N SER A 405 -1.50 18.15 5.59
CA SER A 405 -1.22 19.59 5.49
C SER A 405 -2.50 20.41 5.28
N LYS A 406 -3.59 19.79 4.81
CA LYS A 406 -4.85 20.48 4.47
C LYS A 406 -6.06 19.61 4.75
N ASP A 407 -7.18 20.22 5.11
CA ASP A 407 -8.47 19.56 5.33
C ASP A 407 -9.57 19.97 4.33
N GLY A 408 -9.26 20.87 3.39
CA GLY A 408 -10.20 21.36 2.37
C GLY A 408 -11.29 22.25 2.94
N GLY A 409 -11.02 22.92 4.07
CA GLY A 409 -11.93 23.80 4.78
C GLY A 409 -12.99 23.08 5.62
N LEU A 410 -12.98 21.74 5.66
CA LEU A 410 -14.06 20.96 6.26
C LEU A 410 -14.20 21.20 7.77
N THR A 411 -13.09 21.40 8.49
CA THR A 411 -13.13 21.71 9.93
C THR A 411 -13.31 23.20 10.21
N GLY A 412 -13.18 24.05 9.18
CA GLY A 412 -13.13 25.51 9.34
C GLY A 412 -11.84 26.03 9.99
N MET A 413 -10.87 25.16 10.29
CA MET A 413 -9.58 25.56 10.87
C MET A 413 -8.49 25.87 9.85
N GLU A 414 -8.67 25.56 8.55
CA GLU A 414 -7.61 25.73 7.53
C GLU A 414 -7.01 27.15 7.50
N LYS A 415 -7.84 28.18 7.67
CA LYS A 415 -7.39 29.59 7.72
C LYS A 415 -6.50 29.93 8.91
N HIS A 416 -6.44 29.06 9.92
CA HIS A 416 -5.60 29.18 11.10
C HIS A 416 -4.36 28.27 11.02
N PHE A 417 -4.17 27.53 9.93
CA PHE A 417 -3.02 26.66 9.77
C PHE A 417 -1.78 27.46 9.39
N THR A 418 -0.67 27.15 10.04
CA THR A 418 0.67 27.60 9.66
C THR A 418 1.54 26.38 9.43
N HIS A 419 2.28 26.34 8.32
CA HIS A 419 3.16 25.22 8.01
C HIS A 419 4.54 25.41 8.66
N ARG A 420 4.96 24.43 9.45
CA ARG A 420 6.26 24.42 10.13
C ARG A 420 7.32 23.75 9.26
N PRO A 421 8.59 24.19 9.36
CA PRO A 421 9.73 23.49 8.77
C PRO A 421 9.88 22.05 9.28
N ASN A 422 10.47 21.19 8.45
CA ASN A 422 10.69 19.77 8.73
C ASN A 422 11.35 19.46 10.09
N LYS A 423 12.29 20.30 10.52
CA LYS A 423 13.07 20.12 11.76
C LYS A 423 12.30 20.45 13.04
N GLU A 424 11.13 21.06 12.92
CA GLU A 424 10.31 21.53 14.04
C GLU A 424 9.07 20.65 14.27
N ILE A 425 8.92 19.58 13.49
CA ILE A 425 7.81 18.65 13.56
C ILE A 425 8.35 17.22 13.69
N PRO A 426 7.62 16.30 14.32
CA PRO A 426 8.08 14.92 14.47
C PRO A 426 8.20 14.22 13.11
N LEU A 427 7.39 14.63 12.14
CA LEU A 427 7.22 13.98 10.85
C LEU A 427 7.41 14.94 9.68
N SER A 428 8.65 15.01 9.22
CA SER A 428 9.09 15.84 8.08
C SER A 428 8.49 15.42 6.75
N ARG A 429 8.47 16.29 5.74
CA ARG A 429 8.16 15.93 4.35
C ARG A 429 9.30 15.19 3.62
N GLU A 430 10.50 15.20 4.19
CA GLU A 430 11.68 14.55 3.60
C GLU A 430 11.48 13.03 3.46
N TRP A 431 12.06 12.43 2.44
CA TRP A 431 12.01 10.97 2.28
C TRP A 431 12.99 10.29 3.23
N GLY A 432 12.59 9.15 3.79
CA GLY A 432 13.43 8.33 4.66
C GLY A 432 13.46 8.78 6.12
N GLU A 433 14.43 8.25 6.87
CA GLU A 433 14.64 8.58 8.28
C GLU A 433 15.12 10.03 8.42
N ALA A 434 14.36 10.85 9.13
CA ALA A 434 14.69 12.24 9.43
C ALA A 434 14.45 12.57 10.90
N ASN A 435 14.94 13.72 11.35
CA ASN A 435 14.76 14.26 12.71
C ASN A 435 15.31 13.39 13.85
N GLY A 436 16.18 12.42 13.56
CA GLY A 436 16.72 11.50 14.58
C GLY A 436 17.53 12.22 15.68
N ASP A 437 18.09 13.38 15.38
CA ASP A 437 18.85 14.25 16.29
C ASP A 437 17.97 15.13 17.19
N VAL A 438 16.71 15.36 16.83
CA VAL A 438 15.80 16.28 17.54
C VAL A 438 14.57 15.60 18.14
N ILE A 439 14.22 14.38 17.70
CA ILE A 439 12.98 13.71 18.15
C ILE A 439 12.96 13.46 19.67
N GLY A 440 14.13 13.21 20.28
CA GLY A 440 14.25 13.00 21.73
C GLY A 440 13.90 14.24 22.56
N ASP A 441 14.02 15.44 21.97
CA ASP A 441 13.65 16.71 22.60
C ASP A 441 12.16 17.04 22.41
N MET A 442 11.46 16.32 21.54
CA MET A 442 10.05 16.58 21.24
C MET A 442 9.13 15.93 22.28
N LYS A 443 8.14 16.69 22.75
CA LYS A 443 7.13 16.20 23.70
C LYS A 443 5.75 16.74 23.38
N VAL A 444 4.72 15.93 23.61
CA VAL A 444 3.31 16.33 23.46
C VAL A 444 2.70 16.63 24.82
N GLU A 445 2.16 17.83 24.99
CA GLU A 445 1.32 18.22 26.11
C GLU A 445 -0.15 18.03 25.73
N LEU A 446 -0.90 17.22 26.48
CA LEU A 446 -2.34 17.11 26.32
C LEU A 446 -3.02 18.17 27.19
N VAL A 447 -3.98 18.92 26.62
CA VAL A 447 -4.64 20.04 27.31
C VAL A 447 -6.16 20.00 27.18
N GLY A 448 -6.83 20.83 27.98
CA GLY A 448 -8.28 20.94 27.96
C GLY A 448 -8.93 19.59 28.32
N PRO A 449 -9.91 19.09 27.54
CA PRO A 449 -10.50 17.76 27.78
C PRO A 449 -9.49 16.61 27.77
N PHE A 450 -8.36 16.74 27.06
CA PHE A 450 -7.37 15.66 26.97
C PHE A 450 -6.42 15.58 28.17
N GLU A 451 -6.34 16.62 29.00
CA GLU A 451 -5.45 16.66 30.16
C GLU A 451 -5.71 15.49 31.14
N LYS A 452 -6.96 15.01 31.19
CA LYS A 452 -7.38 13.94 32.11
C LYS A 452 -7.11 12.52 31.59
N ILE A 453 -6.70 12.39 30.32
CA ILE A 453 -6.59 11.09 29.64
C ILE A 453 -5.36 10.32 30.10
N TYR A 454 -4.26 11.02 30.37
CA TYR A 454 -3.00 10.38 30.65
C TYR A 454 -2.33 10.99 31.87
N ARG A 455 -1.75 10.13 32.72
CA ARG A 455 -1.16 10.54 34.01
C ARG A 455 0.09 11.41 33.85
N LYS A 456 0.74 11.36 32.69
CA LYS A 456 1.95 12.17 32.41
C LYS A 456 1.51 13.53 31.86
N ALA A 457 2.04 14.60 32.43
CA ALA A 457 1.83 15.95 31.92
C ALA A 457 2.37 16.14 30.49
N MET A 458 3.41 15.37 30.13
CA MET A 458 4.07 15.43 28.83
C MET A 458 4.34 14.01 28.31
N LEU A 459 3.99 13.74 27.06
CA LEU A 459 4.25 12.49 26.35
C LEU A 459 5.54 12.62 25.55
N SER A 460 6.52 11.77 25.84
CA SER A 460 7.71 11.61 25.01
C SER A 460 7.45 10.57 23.92
N PHE A 461 8.07 10.75 22.75
CA PHE A 461 8.09 9.74 21.71
C PHE A 461 8.94 8.54 22.16
N ASN A 462 8.36 7.34 22.13
CA ASN A 462 9.08 6.10 22.43
C ASN A 462 10.11 5.74 21.34
N ASP A 463 9.90 6.24 20.12
CA ASP A 463 10.81 6.05 19.00
C ASP A 463 10.60 7.15 17.94
N ASN A 464 11.46 7.19 16.93
CA ASN A 464 11.32 8.12 15.81
C ASN A 464 10.17 7.69 14.88
N PRO A 465 9.06 8.45 14.76
CA PRO A 465 7.96 8.06 13.87
C PRO A 465 8.30 8.25 12.38
N ASN A 466 9.48 8.81 12.08
CA ASN A 466 9.93 9.18 10.76
C ASN A 466 10.69 8.02 10.09
N PHE A 467 9.96 7.15 9.37
CA PHE A 467 10.51 5.95 8.72
C PHE A 467 10.53 6.04 7.20
N ILE A 468 11.24 5.09 6.59
CA ILE A 468 11.20 4.82 5.14
C ILE A 468 9.85 4.17 4.80
N GLY A 469 9.21 4.59 3.71
CA GLY A 469 8.00 3.95 3.17
C GLY A 469 6.78 4.89 3.07
N TRP A 470 5.72 4.40 2.42
CA TRP A 470 4.54 5.20 2.06
C TRP A 470 3.52 5.38 3.20
N ASN A 471 3.84 4.87 4.39
CA ASN A 471 3.05 5.01 5.61
C ASN A 471 3.38 6.25 6.45
N LYS A 472 4.41 7.01 6.07
CA LYS A 472 4.92 8.11 6.87
C LYS A 472 3.83 9.18 7.12
N PRO A 473 3.38 9.46 8.35
CA PRO A 473 2.23 10.33 8.62
C PRO A 473 2.56 11.84 8.62
N VAL A 474 2.99 12.41 7.49
CA VAL A 474 3.40 13.82 7.40
C VAL A 474 2.31 14.76 7.89
N CYS A 475 2.67 15.61 8.85
CA CYS A 475 1.80 16.60 9.44
C CYS A 475 2.61 17.80 9.90
N ASP A 476 2.58 18.87 9.12
CA ASP A 476 3.40 20.06 9.29
C ASP A 476 2.61 21.27 9.78
N VAL A 477 1.40 21.07 10.29
CA VAL A 477 0.47 22.13 10.66
C VAL A 477 0.60 22.49 12.13
N GLU A 478 0.76 23.79 12.38
CA GLU A 478 0.46 24.48 13.64
C GLU A 478 -0.89 25.18 13.51
N ILE A 479 -1.74 25.11 14.53
CA ILE A 479 -3.04 25.79 14.58
C ILE A 479 -2.91 27.09 15.38
N LYS A 480 -3.10 28.24 14.74
CA LYS A 480 -3.09 29.55 15.41
C LYS A 480 -4.37 29.75 16.23
N LEU A 481 -4.20 30.12 17.49
CA LEU A 481 -5.29 30.32 18.46
C LEU A 481 -5.81 31.76 18.43
N GLU A 482 -6.12 32.26 17.24
CA GLU A 482 -6.56 33.65 17.01
C GLU A 482 -8.07 33.82 17.16
N SER A 483 -8.82 32.72 17.28
CA SER A 483 -10.27 32.71 17.49
C SER A 483 -10.64 32.07 18.83
N ALA A 484 -11.59 32.68 19.55
CA ALA A 484 -12.17 32.12 20.78
C ALA A 484 -13.00 30.84 20.52
N ASP A 485 -13.32 30.55 19.26
CA ASP A 485 -14.03 29.33 18.86
C ASP A 485 -13.12 28.10 18.81
N ILE A 486 -11.80 28.30 18.86
CA ILE A 486 -10.80 27.23 18.81
C ILE A 486 -10.41 26.84 20.23
N LEU A 487 -10.68 25.60 20.60
CA LEU A 487 -10.22 24.99 21.84
C LEU A 487 -8.96 24.16 21.55
N PRO A 488 -7.78 24.52 22.10
CA PRO A 488 -6.60 23.67 22.00
C PRO A 488 -6.82 22.34 22.74
N LEU A 489 -6.32 21.25 22.14
CA LEU A 489 -6.39 19.89 22.67
C LEU A 489 -5.00 19.29 22.91
N ALA A 490 -3.99 19.68 22.12
CA ALA A 490 -2.61 19.26 22.34
C ALA A 490 -1.61 20.31 21.84
N TYR A 491 -0.48 20.39 22.53
CA TYR A 491 0.69 21.15 22.09
C TYR A 491 1.89 20.25 21.85
N LEU A 492 2.68 20.58 20.83
CA LEU A 492 4.02 20.03 20.63
C LEU A 492 5.04 21.00 21.20
N HIS A 493 5.93 20.47 22.04
CA HIS A 493 7.09 21.16 22.55
C HIS A 493 8.32 20.67 21.80
N VAL A 494 9.10 21.60 21.24
CA VAL A 494 10.37 21.32 20.57
C VAL A 494 11.38 22.34 21.07
N LYS A 495 12.35 21.89 21.86
CA LYS A 495 13.30 22.78 22.56
C LYS A 495 12.53 23.83 23.40
N GLU A 496 12.71 25.12 23.12
CA GLU A 496 12.06 26.23 23.82
C GLU A 496 10.73 26.67 23.16
N GLN A 497 10.31 26.00 22.08
CA GLN A 497 9.14 26.38 21.29
C GLN A 497 7.93 25.49 21.63
N LYS A 498 6.72 26.08 21.57
CA LYS A 498 5.44 25.42 21.83
C LYS A 498 4.45 25.71 20.70
N TYR A 499 3.89 24.66 20.10
CA TYR A 499 2.98 24.73 18.95
C TYR A 499 1.66 24.07 19.27
N CYS A 500 0.52 24.70 18.97
CA CYS A 500 -0.77 24.02 19.04
C CYS A 500 -0.86 23.07 17.84
N ILE A 501 -0.98 21.78 18.11
CA ILE A 501 -1.02 20.74 17.08
C ILE A 501 -2.36 20.02 17.05
N ALA A 502 -3.29 20.24 17.97
CA ALA A 502 -4.62 19.64 17.88
C ALA A 502 -5.63 20.60 18.49
N ALA A 503 -6.80 20.70 17.88
CA ALA A 503 -7.84 21.60 18.35
C ALA A 503 -9.25 21.14 17.97
N ALA A 504 -10.23 21.60 18.72
CA ALA A 504 -11.64 21.54 18.38
C ALA A 504 -12.15 22.93 17.98
N MET A 505 -13.07 22.98 17.01
CA MET A 505 -13.67 24.22 16.50
C MET A 505 -15.16 24.25 16.83
N LYS A 506 -15.64 25.36 17.38
CA LYS A 506 -17.07 25.61 17.59
C LYS A 506 -17.78 25.99 16.29
N GLY A 507 -19.05 25.64 16.18
CA GLY A 507 -19.97 26.21 15.21
C GLY A 507 -20.69 27.41 15.77
N ASP A 508 -21.54 28.03 14.93
CA ASP A 508 -22.27 29.26 15.26
C ASP A 508 -23.24 29.09 16.45
N ASN A 509 -23.60 27.84 16.78
CA ASN A 509 -24.42 27.50 17.94
C ASN A 509 -23.61 27.32 19.25
N GLY A 510 -22.32 27.62 19.24
CA GLY A 510 -21.42 27.50 20.39
C GLY A 510 -20.99 26.07 20.73
N ARG A 511 -21.49 25.05 20.04
CA ARG A 511 -21.09 23.64 20.21
C ARG A 511 -19.95 23.27 19.29
N TYR A 512 -19.15 22.28 19.67
CA TYR A 512 -18.06 21.80 18.82
C TYR A 512 -18.61 21.07 17.58
N LYS A 513 -18.15 21.48 16.40
CA LYS A 513 -18.54 20.90 15.11
C LYS A 513 -17.45 20.02 14.50
N SER A 514 -16.19 20.24 14.87
CA SER A 514 -15.07 19.50 14.30
C SER A 514 -13.88 19.43 15.23
N ILE A 515 -13.09 18.38 15.07
CA ILE A 515 -11.78 18.22 15.70
C ILE A 515 -10.75 17.95 14.59
N TRP A 516 -9.58 18.56 14.71
CA TRP A 516 -8.42 18.27 13.87
C TRP A 516 -7.27 17.78 14.74
N LEU A 517 -6.68 16.64 14.37
CA LEU A 517 -5.54 16.04 15.05
C LEU A 517 -4.50 15.53 14.05
N PRO A 518 -3.21 15.59 14.38
CA PRO A 518 -2.15 15.00 13.60
C PRO A 518 -2.17 13.48 13.76
N GLN A 519 -1.80 12.81 12.69
CA GLN A 519 -1.77 11.35 12.60
C GLN A 519 -0.90 10.70 13.68
N TYR A 520 0.24 11.33 14.01
CA TYR A 520 1.18 10.79 14.99
C TYR A 520 0.59 10.66 16.40
N LEU A 521 -0.48 11.39 16.77
CA LEU A 521 -1.13 11.21 18.08
C LEU A 521 -1.85 9.87 18.24
N PHE A 522 -2.20 9.23 17.12
CA PHE A 522 -2.93 7.96 17.14
C PHE A 522 -2.08 6.76 16.73
N MET A 523 -0.83 6.97 16.28
CA MET A 523 0.05 5.87 15.89
C MET A 523 0.25 4.93 17.08
N PRO A 524 -0.12 3.63 16.95
CA PRO A 524 0.05 2.67 18.02
C PRO A 524 1.50 2.61 18.50
N PHE A 525 1.68 2.49 19.81
CA PHE A 525 2.96 2.28 20.51
C PHE A 525 3.90 3.50 20.56
N LEU A 526 3.56 4.59 19.90
CA LEU A 526 4.42 5.78 19.86
C LEU A 526 4.54 6.48 21.23
N TYR A 527 3.50 6.37 22.06
CA TYR A 527 3.46 6.94 23.42
C TYR A 527 3.01 5.97 24.51
N SER A 528 2.43 4.82 24.15
CA SER A 528 1.99 3.82 25.11
C SER A 528 3.15 2.95 25.56
N ASP A 529 3.10 2.43 26.79
CA ASP A 529 4.07 1.43 27.27
C ASP A 529 3.80 0.01 26.70
N GLU A 530 2.76 -0.16 25.87
CA GLU A 530 2.49 -1.42 25.17
C GLU A 530 3.58 -1.73 24.15
N THR A 531 3.90 -3.01 24.02
CA THR A 531 5.01 -3.50 23.17
C THR A 531 4.51 -4.36 22.01
N GLY A 532 3.22 -4.35 21.69
CA GLY A 532 2.67 -5.14 20.57
C GLY A 532 1.16 -5.31 20.65
N GLN A 533 0.59 -5.93 19.61
CA GLN A 533 -0.83 -6.27 19.55
C GLN A 533 -1.10 -7.63 20.18
N LYS A 534 -2.30 -7.81 20.75
CA LYS A 534 -2.80 -9.14 21.13
C LYS A 534 -3.05 -10.01 19.91
N ASN A 535 -3.52 -9.40 18.82
CA ASN A 535 -3.72 -10.06 17.54
C ASN A 535 -3.38 -9.10 16.41
N TRP A 536 -2.30 -9.39 15.69
CA TRP A 536 -1.86 -8.59 14.54
C TRP A 536 -2.74 -8.77 13.32
N SER A 537 -3.51 -9.87 13.19
CA SER A 537 -4.48 -10.05 12.08
C SER A 537 -5.72 -9.18 12.20
N LEU A 538 -5.97 -8.62 13.38
CA LEU A 538 -7.10 -7.73 13.66
C LEU A 538 -6.61 -6.61 14.58
N PRO A 539 -5.73 -5.72 14.09
CA PRO A 539 -5.03 -4.76 14.93
C PRO A 539 -6.00 -3.76 15.56
N GLU A 540 -5.73 -3.36 16.80
CA GLU A 540 -6.50 -2.36 17.52
C GLU A 540 -5.63 -1.16 17.88
N GLN A 541 -6.25 -0.03 18.20
CA GLN A 541 -5.50 1.03 18.89
C GLN A 541 -4.94 0.53 20.22
N ASP A 542 -3.80 1.08 20.60
CA ASP A 542 -3.26 0.96 21.96
C ASP A 542 -4.17 1.69 22.97
N THR A 543 -3.84 1.57 24.25
CA THR A 543 -4.62 2.15 25.35
C THR A 543 -4.76 3.67 25.22
N LEU A 544 -3.70 4.38 24.84
CA LEU A 544 -3.76 5.83 24.71
C LEU A 544 -4.68 6.24 23.55
N GLY A 545 -4.50 5.63 22.38
CA GLY A 545 -5.31 5.90 21.18
C GLY A 545 -6.79 5.66 21.43
N LYS A 546 -7.14 4.57 22.12
CA LYS A 546 -8.53 4.23 22.50
C LYS A 546 -9.17 5.34 23.34
N VAL A 547 -8.46 5.82 24.37
CA VAL A 547 -9.00 6.86 25.27
C VAL A 547 -9.05 8.21 24.56
N LEU A 548 -8.02 8.59 23.81
CA LEU A 548 -8.01 9.81 22.99
C LEU A 548 -9.19 9.86 22.02
N PHE A 549 -9.44 8.76 21.29
CA PHE A 549 -10.54 8.72 20.33
C PHE A 549 -11.90 8.82 21.02
N THR A 550 -12.08 8.12 22.15
CA THR A 550 -13.31 8.19 22.93
C THR A 550 -13.61 9.61 23.41
N GLU A 551 -12.59 10.34 23.88
CA GLU A 551 -12.79 11.72 24.32
C GLU A 551 -13.03 12.69 23.16
N CYS A 552 -12.46 12.43 21.97
CA CYS A 552 -12.84 13.18 20.75
C CYS A 552 -14.34 13.05 20.46
N VAL A 553 -14.86 11.83 20.50
CA VAL A 553 -16.28 11.57 20.26
C VAL A 553 -17.14 12.22 21.36
N ALA A 554 -16.77 12.06 22.62
CA ALA A 554 -17.48 12.65 23.75
C ALA A 554 -17.51 14.19 23.67
N LEU A 555 -16.41 14.83 23.28
CA LEU A 555 -16.33 16.28 23.10
C LEU A 555 -17.27 16.78 22.01
N LEU A 556 -17.39 16.06 20.90
CA LEU A 556 -18.30 16.41 19.81
C LEU A 556 -19.76 16.13 20.14
N LEU A 557 -20.08 15.23 21.07
CA LEU A 557 -21.47 14.94 21.44
C LEU A 557 -22.06 15.87 22.51
N LYS A 558 -21.20 16.57 23.27
CA LYS A 558 -21.59 17.67 24.17
C LYS A 558 -22.11 18.87 23.35
#